data_AF-A0A1H9WH46-F1
#
_entry.id   AF-A0A1H9WH46-F1
#
_cell.length_a   1.000
_cell.length_b   1.000
_cell.length_c   1.000
_cell.angle_alpha   90.00
_cell.angle_beta   90.00
_cell.angle_gamma   90.00
#
_symmetry.space_group_name_H-M   'P 1'
#
loop_
_entity.id
_entity.type
_entity.pdbx_description
1 polymer ?
#
loop_
_entity_poly.entity_id
_entity_poly.type
_entity_poly.pdbx_seq_one_letter_code
_entity_poly.pdbx_strand_id
1 'polypeptide(L)'
;MPDTKASPMPDLTAEQRTEFEAAAFRRLLAHLDERSDVQNIDLMNLAGFCRNCLSNWYRDAAEASGQPLTKEQSREIVYGMPYDEWREKHQREASADKQAAFATNRPKP
;
A
#
# COMPACT_ATOMS: atom_id res chain seq x y z
N MET A 1 29.38 23.37 -10.47
CA MET A 1 28.27 22.49 -10.06
C MET A 1 27.63 22.00 -11.34
N PRO A 2 27.55 20.68 -11.61
CA PRO A 2 26.89 20.21 -12.81
C PRO A 2 25.38 20.27 -12.62
N ASP A 3 24.72 20.99 -13.51
CA ASP A 3 23.27 21.11 -13.62
C ASP A 3 22.65 19.73 -13.87
N THR A 4 21.92 19.20 -12.89
CA THR A 4 21.06 18.03 -13.04
C THR A 4 19.85 18.41 -13.90
N LYS A 5 20.03 18.44 -15.22
CA LYS A 5 18.91 18.36 -16.15
C LYS A 5 18.25 17.01 -15.92
N ALA A 6 17.09 17.01 -15.25
CA ALA A 6 16.22 15.85 -15.17
C ALA A 6 16.03 15.30 -16.59
N SER A 7 16.41 14.04 -16.81
CA SER A 7 16.21 13.37 -18.08
C SER A 7 14.74 13.47 -18.50
N PRO A 8 14.43 13.73 -19.79
CA PRO A 8 13.05 13.74 -20.24
C PRO A 8 12.44 12.37 -19.94
N MET A 9 11.26 12.37 -19.30
CA MET A 9 10.50 11.14 -19.10
C MET A 9 10.30 10.43 -20.45
N PRO A 10 10.31 9.08 -20.48
CA PRO A 10 10.11 8.34 -21.71
C PRO A 10 8.77 8.73 -22.36
N ASP A 11 8.77 8.80 -23.70
CA ASP A 11 7.57 9.08 -24.48
C ASP A 11 6.67 7.83 -24.45
N LEU A 12 5.69 7.84 -23.54
CA LEU A 12 4.77 6.74 -23.28
C LEU A 12 3.36 7.15 -23.70
N THR A 13 2.64 6.24 -24.35
CA THR A 13 1.19 6.42 -24.52
C THR A 13 0.50 6.37 -23.15
N ALA A 14 -0.69 6.96 -23.04
CA ALA A 14 -1.48 6.90 -21.81
C ALA A 14 -1.79 5.44 -21.40
N GLU A 15 -2.06 4.57 -22.38
CA GLU A 15 -2.30 3.15 -22.14
C GLU A 15 -1.06 2.43 -21.60
N GLN A 16 0.12 2.65 -22.19
CA GLN A 16 1.37 2.08 -21.71
C GLN A 16 1.68 2.52 -20.28
N ARG A 17 1.44 3.80 -19.96
CA ARG A 17 1.60 4.34 -18.61
C ARG A 17 0.71 3.59 -17.61
N THR A 18 -0.59 3.47 -17.90
CA THR A 18 -1.55 2.77 -17.04
C THR A 18 -1.15 1.31 -16.82
N GLU A 19 -0.74 0.59 -17.87
CA GLU A 19 -0.34 -0.81 -17.74
C GLU A 19 0.92 -0.99 -16.90
N PHE A 20 1.90 -0.09 -17.05
CA PHE A 20 3.14 -0.16 -16.27
C PHE A 20 2.91 0.21 -14.80
N GLU A 21 2.11 1.22 -14.52
CA GLU A 21 1.71 1.60 -13.16
C GLU A 21 0.95 0.45 -12.48
N ALA A 22 -0.01 -0.16 -13.18
CA ALA A 22 -0.75 -1.31 -12.68
C ALA A 22 0.16 -2.54 -12.45
N ALA A 23 1.10 -2.81 -13.37
CA ALA A 23 2.06 -3.91 -13.22
C ALA A 23 3.01 -3.70 -12.03
N ALA A 24 3.52 -2.47 -11.84
CA ALA A 24 4.34 -2.11 -10.70
C ALA A 24 3.57 -2.24 -9.38
N PHE A 25 2.31 -1.81 -9.35
CA PHE A 25 1.45 -1.97 -8.18
C PHE A 25 1.20 -3.44 -7.85
N ARG A 26 0.86 -4.28 -8.85
CA ARG A 26 0.72 -5.73 -8.66
C ARG A 26 2.01 -6.36 -8.12
N ARG A 27 3.18 -5.91 -8.61
CA ARG A 27 4.48 -6.39 -8.12
C ARG A 27 4.74 -5.98 -6.67
N LEU A 28 4.35 -4.77 -6.26
CA LEU A 28 4.43 -4.32 -4.88
C LEU A 28 3.54 -5.18 -3.96
N LEU A 29 2.31 -5.48 -4.37
CA LEU A 29 1.42 -6.35 -3.59
C LEU A 29 2.03 -7.75 -3.40
N ALA A 30 2.53 -8.35 -4.47
CA ALA A 30 3.22 -9.64 -4.40
C ALA A 30 4.45 -9.58 -3.46
N HIS A 31 5.23 -8.51 -3.53
CA HIS A 31 6.38 -8.34 -2.62
C HIS A 31 5.95 -8.21 -1.15
N LEU A 32 4.87 -7.49 -0.87
CA LEU A 32 4.33 -7.32 0.48
C LEU A 32 3.69 -8.60 1.04
N ASP A 33 3.18 -9.47 0.16
CA ASP A 33 2.68 -10.80 0.51
C ASP A 33 3.83 -11.75 0.89
N GLU A 34 4.88 -11.81 0.05
CA GLU A 34 6.13 -12.54 0.34
C GLU A 34 6.78 -12.06 1.65
N ARG A 35 6.65 -10.77 1.97
CA ARG A 35 7.20 -10.12 3.17
C ARG A 35 6.15 -9.95 4.29
N SER A 36 5.42 -11.03 4.58
CA SER A 36 4.48 -11.10 5.72
C SER A 36 5.13 -10.84 7.09
N ASP A 37 6.45 -10.94 7.18
CA ASP A 37 7.23 -10.54 8.36
C ASP A 37 7.16 -9.03 8.64
N VAL A 38 6.99 -8.21 7.59
CA VAL A 38 6.90 -6.75 7.69
C VAL A 38 5.53 -6.36 8.21
N GLN A 39 5.46 -5.93 9.47
CA GLN A 39 4.21 -5.55 10.10
C GLN A 39 3.74 -4.18 9.59
N ASN A 40 2.42 -3.99 9.48
CA ASN A 40 1.85 -2.71 9.05
C ASN A 40 2.29 -1.54 9.95
N ILE A 41 2.43 -1.77 11.27
CA ILE A 41 2.88 -0.71 12.19
C ILE A 41 4.29 -0.22 11.88
N ASP A 42 5.17 -1.12 11.40
CA ASP A 42 6.53 -0.76 11.03
C ASP A 42 6.55 0.10 9.76
N LEU A 43 5.72 -0.27 8.77
CA LEU A 43 5.53 0.53 7.56
C LEU A 43 4.93 1.91 7.88
N MET A 44 3.95 1.98 8.78
CA MET A 44 3.36 3.24 9.21
C MET A 44 4.39 4.13 9.91
N ASN A 45 5.19 3.56 10.80
CA ASN A 45 6.19 4.32 11.55
C ASN A 45 7.33 4.85 10.68
N LEU A 46 7.71 4.10 9.64
CA LEU A 46 8.82 4.44 8.76
C LEU A 46 8.39 5.31 7.57
N ALA A 47 7.31 4.94 6.90
CA ALA A 47 6.93 5.46 5.58
C ALA A 47 5.58 6.19 5.56
N GLY A 48 4.82 6.19 6.66
CA GLY A 48 3.53 6.87 6.74
C GLY A 48 2.39 6.18 5.98
N PHE A 49 2.62 5.00 5.39
CA PHE A 49 1.59 4.16 4.77
C PHE A 49 1.83 2.69 5.07
N CYS A 50 0.80 1.85 4.91
CA CYS A 50 0.89 0.40 5.02
C CYS A 50 -0.11 -0.29 4.08
N ARG A 51 -0.24 -1.62 4.16
CA ARG A 51 -1.20 -2.40 3.35
C ARG A 51 -2.64 -1.88 3.48
N ASN A 52 -3.07 -1.49 4.69
CA ASN A 52 -4.40 -0.90 4.89
C ASN A 52 -4.59 0.43 4.14
N CYS A 53 -3.54 1.24 4.00
CA CYS A 53 -3.60 2.47 3.22
C CYS A 53 -3.76 2.14 1.73
N LEU A 54 -3.03 1.14 1.22
CA LEU A 54 -3.19 0.67 -0.16
C LEU A 54 -4.63 0.17 -0.42
N SER A 55 -5.22 -0.55 0.53
CA SER A 55 -6.62 -1.00 0.43
C SER A 55 -7.60 0.17 0.35
N ASN A 56 -7.42 1.18 1.20
CA ASN A 56 -8.25 2.38 1.17
C ASN A 56 -8.09 3.12 -0.16
N TRP A 57 -6.86 3.35 -0.65
CA TRP A 57 -6.62 4.01 -1.93
C TRP A 57 -7.23 3.25 -3.11
N TYR A 58 -7.16 1.91 -3.08
CA TYR A 58 -7.80 1.08 -4.10
C TYR A 58 -9.33 1.23 -4.07
N ARG A 59 -9.92 1.22 -2.87
CA ARG A 59 -11.35 1.45 -2.69
C ARG A 59 -11.77 2.84 -3.17
N ASP A 60 -11.04 3.87 -2.76
CA ASP A 60 -11.35 5.26 -3.12
C ASP A 60 -11.27 5.45 -4.65
N ALA A 61 -10.31 4.81 -5.33
CA ALA A 61 -10.21 4.80 -6.79
C ALA A 61 -11.40 4.09 -7.47
N ALA A 62 -11.85 2.96 -6.91
CA ALA A 62 -13.04 2.24 -7.41
C ALA A 62 -14.31 3.07 -7.21
N GLU A 63 -14.50 3.66 -6.02
CA GLU A 63 -15.63 4.52 -5.70
C GLU A 63 -15.67 5.75 -6.63
N ALA A 64 -14.53 6.39 -6.87
CA ALA A 64 -14.39 7.50 -7.82
C ALA A 64 -14.74 7.10 -9.27
N SER A 65 -14.60 5.81 -9.60
CA SER A 65 -14.97 5.24 -10.90
C SER A 65 -16.43 4.75 -10.95
N GLY A 66 -17.21 4.98 -9.88
CA GLY A 66 -18.61 4.54 -9.78
C GLY A 66 -18.78 3.06 -9.42
N GLN A 67 -17.71 2.37 -9.02
CA GLN A 67 -17.72 0.98 -8.60
C GLN A 67 -17.60 0.90 -7.07
N PRO A 68 -18.71 0.68 -6.33
CA PRO A 68 -18.64 0.53 -4.89
C PRO A 68 -17.86 -0.73 -4.50
N LEU A 69 -16.94 -0.58 -3.54
CA LEU A 69 -16.21 -1.68 -2.91
C LEU A 69 -16.33 -1.56 -1.39
N THR A 70 -16.57 -2.68 -0.72
CA THR A 70 -16.50 -2.70 0.74
C THR A 70 -15.04 -2.64 1.20
N LYS A 71 -14.85 -2.26 2.47
CA LYS A 71 -13.53 -2.24 3.10
C LYS A 71 -12.89 -3.64 3.08
N GLU A 72 -13.68 -4.68 3.31
CA GLU A 72 -13.27 -6.06 3.33
C GLU A 72 -12.81 -6.51 1.94
N GLN A 73 -13.58 -6.20 0.88
CA GLN A 73 -13.22 -6.50 -0.51
C GLN A 73 -11.90 -5.82 -0.92
N SER A 74 -11.74 -4.53 -0.61
CA SER A 74 -10.50 -3.79 -0.93
C SER A 74 -9.28 -4.34 -0.20
N ARG A 75 -9.47 -4.89 1.01
CA ARG A 75 -8.42 -5.56 1.76
C ARG A 75 -8.09 -6.91 1.16
N GLU A 76 -9.08 -7.72 0.82
CA GLU A 76 -8.85 -9.02 0.18
C GLU A 76 -8.04 -8.88 -1.11
N ILE A 77 -8.32 -7.85 -1.92
CA ILE A 77 -7.54 -7.53 -3.13
C ILE A 77 -6.06 -7.24 -2.81
N VAL A 78 -5.79 -6.48 -1.76
CA VAL A 78 -4.42 -6.06 -1.37
C VAL A 78 -3.66 -7.16 -0.63
N TYR A 79 -4.36 -7.95 0.17
CA TYR A 79 -3.78 -9.02 0.99
C TYR A 79 -3.74 -10.37 0.29
N GLY A 80 -4.42 -10.54 -0.85
CA GLY A 80 -4.52 -11.80 -1.59
C GLY A 80 -5.36 -12.89 -0.90
N MET A 81 -5.93 -12.59 0.26
CA MET A 81 -6.78 -13.48 1.08
C MET A 81 -7.65 -12.64 2.03
N PRO A 82 -8.67 -13.22 2.67
CA PRO A 82 -9.46 -12.51 3.69
C PRO A 82 -8.56 -11.94 4.79
N TYR A 83 -8.78 -10.65 5.11
CA TYR A 83 -7.93 -9.93 6.06
C TYR A 83 -7.87 -10.59 7.45
N ASP A 84 -8.99 -11.18 7.90
CA ASP A 84 -9.03 -11.86 9.19
C ASP A 84 -8.13 -13.09 9.21
N GLU A 85 -8.08 -13.88 8.12
CA GLU A 85 -7.15 -15.00 7.99
C GLU A 85 -5.69 -14.53 7.98
N TRP A 86 -5.40 -13.45 7.24
CA TRP A 86 -4.04 -12.90 7.21
C TRP A 86 -3.60 -12.43 8.60
N ARG A 87 -4.49 -11.74 9.33
CA ARG A 87 -4.24 -11.28 10.69
C ARG A 87 -3.93 -12.45 11.62
N GLU A 88 -4.72 -13.51 11.57
CA GLU A 88 -4.51 -14.69 12.42
C GLU A 88 -3.18 -15.40 12.12
N LYS A 89 -2.79 -15.47 10.85
CA LYS A 89 -1.55 -16.15 10.42
C LYS A 89 -0.28 -15.31 10.64
N HIS A 90 -0.36 -13.98 10.52
CA HIS A 90 0.83 -13.14 10.35
C HIS A 90 0.93 -11.93 11.28
N GLN A 91 -0.19 -11.46 11.86
CA GLN A 91 -0.15 -10.25 12.70
C GLN A 91 0.42 -10.59 14.08
N ARG A 92 1.41 -9.81 14.51
CA ARG A 92 2.03 -9.94 15.83
C ARG A 92 1.68 -8.73 16.68
N GLU A 93 1.71 -8.93 18.00
CA GLU A 93 1.60 -7.83 18.93
C GLU A 93 2.78 -6.87 18.76
N ALA A 94 2.48 -5.57 18.66
CA ALA A 94 3.50 -4.55 18.53
C ALA A 94 4.09 -4.20 19.91
N SER A 95 5.40 -4.03 20.00
CA SER A 95 6.04 -3.54 21.23
C SER A 95 5.54 -2.13 21.60
N ALA A 96 5.65 -1.78 22.89
CA ALA A 96 5.24 -0.47 23.39
C ALA A 96 5.87 0.70 22.61
N ASP A 97 7.16 0.58 22.28
CA ASP A 97 7.89 1.60 21.50
C ASP A 97 7.29 1.80 20.10
N LYS A 98 6.91 0.70 19.43
CA LYS A 98 6.27 0.77 18.11
C LYS A 98 4.88 1.40 18.19
N GLN A 99 4.13 1.13 19.27
CA GLN A 99 2.83 1.74 19.51
C GLN A 99 2.95 3.25 19.79
N ALA A 100 3.95 3.66 20.58
CA ALA A 100 4.22 5.07 20.88
C ALA A 100 4.67 5.84 19.63
N ALA A 101 5.57 5.27 18.83
CA ALA A 101 5.97 5.84 17.54
C ALA A 101 4.77 5.97 16.59
N PHE A 102 3.88 4.96 16.57
CA PHE A 102 2.67 5.01 15.76
C PHE A 102 1.72 6.14 16.20
N ALA A 103 1.54 6.34 17.50
CA ALA A 103 0.74 7.46 18.00
C ALA A 103 1.27 8.83 17.54
N THR A 104 2.58 8.94 17.33
CA THR A 104 3.23 10.15 16.81
C THR A 104 3.13 10.28 15.29
N ASN A 105 3.33 9.16 14.57
CA ASN A 105 3.49 9.14 13.12
C ASN A 105 2.21 8.82 12.34
N ARG A 106 1.09 8.55 13.02
CA ARG A 106 -0.17 8.21 12.34
C ARG A 106 -0.59 9.36 11.41
N PRO A 107 -0.98 9.07 10.15
CA PRO A 107 -1.50 10.07 9.25
C PRO A 107 -2.67 10.80 9.88
N LYS A 108 -2.62 12.13 9.82
CA LYS A 108 -3.74 12.98 10.19
C LYS A 108 -4.77 12.96 9.06
N PRO A 109 -6.07 12.86 9.39
CA PRO A 109 -7.14 12.89 8.39
C PRO A 109 -7.19 14.22 7.64
#